data_AF-A0A944NBU8-F1
#
_entry.id   AF-A0A944NBU8-F1
#
_cell.length_a   1.000
_cell.length_b   1.000
_cell.length_c   1.000
_cell.angle_alpha   90.00
_cell.angle_beta   90.00
_cell.angle_gamma   90.00
#
_symmetry.space_group_name_H-M   'P 1'
#
loop_
_entity.id
_entity.type
_entity.pdbx_description
1 polymer ?
#
loop_
_entity_poly.entity_id
_entity_poly.type
_entity_poly.pdbx_seq_one_letter_code
_entity_poly.pdbx_strand_id
1 'polypeptide(L)'
;MKDEKITIIEGPTPTFELVNDVWANGIIEGPTLANVAVTRLRTFNGQALVERCYRAWNSREPINLEFRDSAGLTMEVPIVAARSADGNDGQLLLLWVRLPEDEVEYEFTFQDENEIFDDEDDFDDIDFEDENEDEDDFDEDDFDLSA
;
A
#
# COMPACT_ATOMS: atom_id res chain seq x y z
N MET A 1 10.31 -7.19 28.03
CA MET A 1 9.64 -7.46 26.75
C MET A 1 10.67 -8.04 25.83
N LYS A 2 10.35 -9.13 25.12
CA LYS A 2 11.24 -9.73 24.13
C LYS A 2 10.62 -9.39 22.78
N ASP A 3 11.33 -8.66 21.93
CA ASP A 3 10.81 -8.32 20.60
C ASP A 3 10.78 -9.61 19.77
N GLU A 4 9.59 -10.16 19.56
CA GLU A 4 9.41 -11.33 18.71
C GLU A 4 9.63 -10.90 17.27
N LYS A 5 10.52 -11.59 16.55
CA LYS A 5 10.76 -11.32 15.13
C LYS A 5 11.14 -12.55 14.31
N ILE A 6 10.71 -12.56 13.06
CA ILE A 6 11.17 -13.50 12.03
C ILE A 6 12.29 -12.80 11.28
N THR A 7 13.49 -13.37 11.28
CA THR A 7 14.66 -12.79 10.59
C THR A 7 14.95 -13.57 9.31
N ILE A 8 15.13 -12.85 8.21
CA ILE A 8 15.66 -13.41 6.97
C ILE A 8 17.18 -13.55 7.13
N ILE A 9 17.65 -14.79 7.31
CA ILE A 9 19.07 -15.08 7.52
C ILE A 9 19.87 -15.14 6.22
N GLU A 10 19.24 -15.58 5.13
CA GLU A 10 19.86 -15.83 3.83
C GLU A 10 18.84 -15.57 2.72
N GLY A 11 19.27 -14.92 1.64
CA GLY A 11 18.42 -14.63 0.48
C GLY A 11 18.55 -13.18 0.00
N PRO A 12 18.00 -12.88 -1.20
CA PRO A 12 17.84 -11.51 -1.65
C PRO A 12 16.87 -10.76 -0.74
N THR A 13 16.90 -9.43 -0.81
CA THR A 13 15.89 -8.56 -0.18
C THR A 13 14.49 -9.04 -0.59
N PRO A 14 13.55 -9.18 0.37
CA PRO A 14 12.20 -9.61 0.07
C PRO A 14 11.49 -8.59 -0.82
N THR A 15 10.75 -9.09 -1.81
CA THR A 15 9.83 -8.27 -2.59
C THR A 15 8.50 -8.16 -1.85
N PHE A 16 7.90 -6.97 -1.90
CA PHE A 16 6.62 -6.66 -1.28
C PHE A 16 5.60 -6.31 -2.36
N GLU A 17 4.48 -7.02 -2.37
CA GLU A 17 3.36 -6.73 -3.27
C GLU A 17 2.22 -6.11 -2.48
N LEU A 18 1.72 -4.95 -2.91
CA LEU A 18 0.60 -4.29 -2.25
C LEU A 18 -0.67 -5.14 -2.33
N VAL A 19 -1.40 -5.21 -1.22
CA VAL A 19 -2.66 -5.94 -1.12
C VAL A 19 -3.82 -4.94 -1.07
N ASN A 20 -4.64 -4.95 -2.12
CA ASN A 20 -5.83 -4.08 -2.24
C ASN A 20 -7.14 -4.79 -1.85
N ASP A 21 -7.06 -5.93 -1.16
CA ASP A 21 -8.23 -6.69 -0.76
C ASP A 21 -9.03 -5.96 0.34
N VAL A 22 -10.35 -6.18 0.35
CA VAL A 22 -11.28 -5.57 1.32
C VAL A 22 -10.90 -5.87 2.77
N TRP A 23 -10.34 -7.05 3.05
CA TRP A 23 -9.92 -7.42 4.41
C TRP A 23 -8.66 -6.65 4.87
N ALA A 24 -7.78 -6.27 3.95
CA ALA A 24 -6.57 -5.52 4.26
C ALA A 24 -6.90 -4.07 4.64
N ASN A 25 -7.89 -3.46 3.97
CA ASN A 25 -8.38 -2.12 4.29
C ASN A 25 -8.90 -2.03 5.73
N GLY A 26 -9.59 -3.06 6.22
CA GLY A 26 -10.06 -3.11 7.62
C GLY A 26 -8.93 -3.20 8.66
N ILE A 27 -7.72 -3.62 8.27
CA ILE A 27 -6.54 -3.66 9.14
C ILE A 27 -5.81 -2.31 9.15
N ILE A 28 -5.99 -1.51 8.10
CA ILE A 28 -5.30 -0.24 7.89
C ILE A 28 -5.97 0.92 8.64
N GLU A 29 -7.22 0.77 9.08
CA GLU A 29 -7.98 1.79 9.85
C GLU A 29 -7.33 2.11 11.21
N GLY A 30 -6.28 2.94 11.18
CA GLY A 30 -5.58 3.45 12.34
C GLY A 30 -5.16 4.91 12.12
N PRO A 31 -4.60 5.57 13.15
CA PRO A 31 -4.24 7.00 13.09
C PRO A 31 -3.09 7.31 12.12
N THR A 32 -2.38 6.29 11.64
CA THR A 32 -1.25 6.41 10.71
C THR A 32 -1.63 5.77 9.37
N LEU A 33 -1.43 6.51 8.28
CA LEU A 33 -1.52 5.93 6.94
C LEU A 33 -0.43 4.87 6.78
N ALA A 34 -0.84 3.68 6.35
CA ALA A 34 0.06 2.58 6.10
C ALA A 34 -0.60 1.62 5.12
N ASN A 35 0.19 0.98 4.28
CA ASN A 35 -0.30 -0.03 3.36
C ASN A 35 -0.02 -1.43 3.90
N VAL A 36 -0.86 -2.40 3.52
CA VAL A 36 -0.58 -3.81 3.75
C VAL A 36 0.04 -4.38 2.49
N ALA A 37 1.20 -4.98 2.63
CA ALA A 37 1.87 -5.69 1.56
C ALA A 37 2.09 -7.15 1.93
N VAL A 38 2.14 -8.01 0.93
CA VAL A 38 2.47 -9.43 1.09
C VAL A 38 3.88 -9.69 0.57
N THR A 39 4.65 -10.48 1.31
CA THR A 39 5.91 -11.04 0.84
C THR A 39 5.87 -12.57 0.92
N ARG A 40 6.56 -13.21 -0.03
CA ARG A 40 6.62 -14.67 -0.17
C ARG A 40 8.04 -15.14 0.07
N LEU A 41 8.23 -15.87 1.17
CA LEU A 41 9.53 -16.36 1.59
C LEU A 41 9.59 -17.88 1.49
N ARG A 42 10.74 -18.40 1.08
CA ARG A 42 11.03 -19.83 1.18
C ARG A 42 11.43 -20.16 2.61
N THR A 43 10.93 -21.27 3.11
CA THR A 43 11.22 -21.72 4.46
C THR A 43 11.27 -23.24 4.51
N PHE A 44 12.01 -23.76 5.49
CA PHE A 44 12.02 -25.19 5.78
C PHE A 44 10.89 -25.59 6.75
N ASN A 45 10.32 -24.63 7.48
CA ASN A 45 9.30 -24.89 8.50
C ASN A 45 8.30 -23.73 8.61
N GLY A 46 7.42 -23.60 7.61
CA GLY A 46 6.41 -22.55 7.57
C GLY A 46 5.39 -22.66 8.70
N GLN A 47 4.99 -23.88 9.07
CA GLN A 47 4.01 -24.10 10.14
C GLN A 47 4.51 -23.61 11.51
N ALA A 48 5.76 -23.90 11.87
CA ALA A 48 6.31 -23.42 13.14
C ALA A 48 6.41 -21.88 13.19
N LEU A 49 6.69 -21.23 12.07
CA LEU A 49 6.75 -19.77 11.98
C LEU A 49 5.35 -19.13 12.12
N VAL A 50 4.33 -19.74 11.51
CA VAL A 50 2.94 -19.33 11.71
C VAL A 50 2.50 -19.50 13.17
N GLU A 51 2.82 -20.64 13.79
CA GLU A 51 2.49 -20.89 15.19
C GLU A 51 3.17 -19.87 16.12
N ARG A 52 4.40 -19.47 15.81
CA ARG A 52 5.11 -18.41 16.54
C ARG A 52 4.41 -17.07 16.44
N CYS A 53 3.95 -16.67 15.25
CA CYS A 53 3.14 -15.45 15.08
C CYS A 53 1.87 -15.52 15.92
N TYR A 54 1.16 -16.65 15.84
CA TYR A 54 -0.07 -16.87 16.61
C TYR A 54 0.15 -16.75 18.12
N ARG A 55 1.24 -17.34 18.65
CA ARG A 55 1.57 -17.27 20.09
C ARG A 55 1.88 -15.84 20.54
N ALA A 56 2.59 -15.05 19.72
CA ALA A 56 2.87 -13.64 19.99
C ALA A 56 1.56 -12.83 20.04
N TRP A 57 0.72 -12.93 19.02
CA TRP A 57 -0.57 -12.24 18.97
C TRP A 57 -1.52 -12.65 20.10
N ASN A 58 -1.56 -13.94 20.46
CA ASN A 58 -2.36 -14.43 21.59
C ASN A 58 -1.87 -13.86 22.93
N SER A 59 -0.58 -13.55 23.04
CA SER A 59 0.02 -12.87 24.19
C SER A 59 -0.12 -11.34 24.13
N ARG A 60 -0.75 -10.80 23.07
CA ARG A 60 -0.83 -9.37 22.74
C ARG A 60 0.54 -8.71 22.57
N GLU A 61 1.52 -9.48 22.10
CA GLU A 61 2.86 -9.00 21.78
C GLU A 61 2.97 -8.75 20.26
N PRO A 62 3.64 -7.68 19.82
CA PRO A 62 3.93 -7.46 18.42
C PRO A 62 4.94 -8.49 17.90
N ILE A 63 4.90 -8.76 16.61
CA ILE A 63 5.90 -9.58 15.93
C ILE A 63 6.30 -8.94 14.60
N ASN A 64 7.61 -8.82 14.36
CA ASN A 64 8.16 -8.12 13.20
C ASN A 64 8.86 -9.07 12.22
N LEU A 65 8.95 -8.68 10.96
CA LEU A 65 9.83 -9.24 9.96
C LEU A 65 11.10 -8.38 9.90
N GLU A 66 12.25 -8.99 10.18
CA GLU A 66 13.57 -8.37 10.06
C GLU A 66 14.25 -8.85 8.79
N PHE A 67 14.69 -7.91 7.95
CA PHE A 67 15.38 -8.21 6.69
C PHE A 67 16.44 -7.16 6.39
N ARG A 68 17.26 -7.42 5.36
CA ARG A 68 18.23 -6.44 4.84
C ARG A 68 17.71 -5.85 3.54
N ASP A 69 17.71 -4.53 3.45
CA ASP A 69 17.38 -3.82 2.21
C ASP A 69 18.53 -3.94 1.18
N SER A 70 18.34 -3.34 0.00
CA SER A 70 19.33 -3.33 -1.08
C SER A 70 20.62 -2.58 -0.72
N ALA A 71 20.57 -1.66 0.24
CA ALA A 71 21.71 -0.95 0.79
C ALA A 71 22.43 -1.73 1.92
N GLY A 72 21.89 -2.88 2.33
CA GLY A 72 22.40 -3.74 3.40
C GLY A 72 22.01 -3.29 4.82
N LEU A 73 21.14 -2.29 4.94
CA LEU A 73 20.59 -1.80 6.21
C LEU A 73 19.54 -2.78 6.73
N THR A 74 19.51 -2.96 8.04
CA THR A 74 18.51 -3.81 8.70
C THR A 74 17.21 -3.03 8.82
N MET A 75 16.16 -3.58 8.22
CA MET A 75 14.79 -3.07 8.29
C MET A 75 13.92 -3.99 9.14
N GLU A 76 12.98 -3.42 9.87
CA GLU A 76 11.98 -4.17 10.64
C GLU A 76 10.58 -3.65 10.32
N VAL A 77 9.69 -4.56 9.90
CA VAL A 77 8.30 -4.23 9.57
C VAL A 77 7.33 -5.12 10.35
N PRO A 78 6.23 -4.59 10.91
CA PRO A 78 5.30 -5.38 11.71
C PRO A 78 4.48 -6.35 10.85
N ILE A 79 4.34 -7.58 11.33
CA ILE A 79 3.56 -8.64 10.66
C ILE A 79 2.11 -8.58 11.16
N VAL A 80 1.16 -8.50 10.23
CA VAL A 80 -0.28 -8.43 10.51
C VAL A 80 -1.01 -9.75 10.22
N ALA A 81 -0.47 -10.58 9.32
CA ALA A 81 -0.98 -11.92 9.07
C ALA A 81 0.15 -12.85 8.57
N ALA A 82 -0.01 -14.15 8.78
CA ALA A 82 0.95 -15.16 8.35
C ALA A 82 0.25 -16.44 7.88
N ARG A 83 0.73 -17.04 6.80
CA ARG A 83 0.22 -18.30 6.26
C ARG A 83 1.35 -19.16 5.70
N SER A 84 1.29 -20.46 5.95
CA SER A 84 2.14 -21.44 5.28
C SER A 84 1.40 -22.02 4.07
N ALA A 85 2.12 -22.25 2.98
CA ALA A 85 1.65 -22.94 1.79
C ALA A 85 2.71 -23.90 1.28
N ASP A 86 2.30 -24.95 0.56
CA ASP A 86 3.22 -25.85 -0.12
C ASP A 86 3.44 -25.34 -1.56
N GLY A 87 4.69 -25.10 -1.92
CA GLY A 87 5.11 -24.74 -3.27
C GLY A 87 5.75 -25.93 -3.98
N ASN A 88 6.00 -25.77 -5.28
CA ASN A 88 6.61 -26.82 -6.11
C ASN A 88 8.03 -27.23 -5.67
N ASP A 89 8.68 -26.36 -4.88
CA ASP A 89 10.10 -26.44 -4.54
C ASP A 89 10.32 -26.26 -3.03
N GLY A 90 9.34 -26.69 -2.22
CA GLY A 90 9.37 -26.66 -0.76
C GLY A 90 8.25 -25.83 -0.12
N GLN A 91 8.38 -25.55 1.18
CA GLN A 91 7.39 -24.76 1.91
C GLN A 91 7.59 -23.26 1.66
N LEU A 92 6.47 -22.57 1.48
CA LEU A 92 6.38 -21.13 1.34
C LEU A 92 5.71 -20.53 2.58
N LEU A 93 6.26 -19.42 3.05
CA LEU A 93 5.68 -18.57 4.07
C LEU A 93 5.21 -17.27 3.42
N LEU A 94 3.91 -17.01 3.50
CA LEU A 94 3.31 -15.75 3.11
C LEU A 94 3.18 -14.90 4.38
N LEU A 95 3.76 -13.71 4.36
CA LEU A 95 3.65 -12.74 5.43
C LEU A 95 3.00 -11.48 4.89
N TRP A 96 1.96 -11.03 5.57
CA TRP A 96 1.40 -9.70 5.36
C TRP A 96 2.01 -8.78 6.40
N VAL A 97 2.55 -7.67 5.93
CA VAL A 97 3.24 -6.67 6.74
C VAL A 97 2.61 -5.31 6.52
N ARG A 98 2.73 -4.44 7.51
CA ARG A 98 2.32 -3.05 7.39
C ARG A 98 3.54 -2.20 7.05
N LEU A 99 3.50 -1.52 5.91
CA LEU A 99 4.54 -0.61 5.43
C LEU A 99 4.05 0.84 5.57
N PRO A 100 4.87 1.79 6.05
CA PRO A 100 4.55 3.21 5.96
C PRO A 100 4.48 3.62 4.47
N GLU A 101 3.65 4.60 4.13
CA GLU A 101 3.47 5.05 2.73
C GLU A 101 4.80 5.44 2.06
N ASP A 102 5.72 6.03 2.81
CA ASP A 102 7.01 6.51 2.30
C ASP A 102 7.99 5.37 1.93
N GLU A 103 7.79 4.14 2.43
CA GLU A 103 8.69 2.99 2.18
C GLU A 103 8.20 2.08 1.04
N VAL A 104 7.07 2.41 0.41
CA VAL A 104 6.53 1.64 -0.71
C VAL A 104 7.24 2.07 -2.00
N GLU A 105 8.36 1.44 -2.32
CA GLU A 105 8.89 1.48 -3.69
C GLU A 105 7.95 0.67 -4.60
N TYR A 106 7.20 1.37 -5.45
CA TYR A 106 6.34 0.76 -6.46
C TYR A 106 7.19 0.07 -7.52
N GLU A 107 7.45 -1.23 -7.38
CA GLU A 107 7.92 -2.04 -8.50
C GLU A 107 6.71 -2.31 -9.42
N PHE A 108 6.45 -1.38 -10.33
CA PHE A 108 5.54 -1.59 -11.46
C PHE A 108 6.14 -2.71 -12.32
N THR A 109 5.77 -3.96 -12.03
CA THR A 109 5.84 -4.99 -13.05
C THR A 109 4.78 -4.65 -14.08
N PHE A 110 5.17 -3.93 -15.13
CA PHE A 110 4.41 -3.91 -16.37
C PHE A 110 4.35 -5.37 -16.81
N GLN A 111 3.27 -6.07 -16.46
CA GLN A 111 2.88 -7.22 -17.25
C GLN A 111 2.70 -6.66 -18.65
N ASP A 112 3.50 -7.16 -19.58
CA ASP A 112 3.50 -6.85 -21.00
C ASP A 112 2.09 -7.13 -21.57
N GLU A 113 1.14 -6.24 -21.29
CA GLU A 113 -0.06 -6.06 -22.09
C GLU A 113 0.32 -5.12 -23.22
N ASN A 114 0.97 -5.73 -24.20
CA ASN A 114 1.23 -5.21 -25.52
C ASN A 114 -0.09 -5.00 -26.30
N GLU A 115 -1.07 -4.32 -25.69
CA GLU A 115 -2.18 -3.68 -26.37
C GLU A 115 -2.01 -2.18 -26.17
N ILE A 116 -1.16 -1.63 -27.04
CA ILE A 116 -1.10 -0.22 -27.38
C ILE A 116 -2.55 0.26 -27.54
N PHE A 117 -3.02 1.11 -26.62
CA PHE A 117 -4.15 1.98 -26.88
C PHE A 117 -3.72 2.92 -27.99
N ASP A 118 -3.95 2.49 -29.23
CA ASP A 118 -3.91 3.33 -30.41
C ASP A 118 -5.25 4.08 -30.46
N ASP A 119 -5.35 5.12 -29.63
CA ASP A 119 -6.38 6.15 -29.75
C ASP A 119 -5.66 7.50 -29.60
N GLU A 120 -4.69 7.72 -30.49
CA GLU A 120 -4.30 9.07 -30.88
C GLU A 120 -5.42 9.62 -31.78
N ASP A 121 -6.46 10.23 -31.19
CA ASP A 121 -7.26 11.30 -31.81
C ASP A 121 -8.26 11.85 -30.77
N ASP A 122 -8.46 13.18 -30.77
CA ASP A 122 -9.36 14.01 -29.94
C ASP A 122 -8.87 14.52 -28.57
N PHE A 123 -7.71 15.19 -28.56
CA PHE A 123 -7.34 16.16 -27.51
C PHE A 123 -7.25 17.61 -28.04
N ASP A 124 -8.08 17.98 -29.02
CA ASP A 124 -8.16 19.33 -29.58
C ASP A 124 -9.61 19.86 -29.55
N ASP A 125 -10.19 20.12 -28.37
CA ASP A 125 -11.31 21.08 -28.19
C ASP A 125 -11.59 21.38 -26.70
N ILE A 126 -10.61 21.96 -26.00
CA ILE A 126 -10.89 22.72 -24.78
C ILE A 126 -10.70 24.20 -25.11
N ASP A 127 -11.76 24.84 -25.59
CA ASP A 127 -11.86 26.29 -25.64
C ASP A 127 -11.92 26.83 -24.21
N PHE A 128 -10.77 27.30 -23.71
CA PHE A 128 -10.71 28.22 -22.59
C PHE A 128 -11.14 29.61 -23.09
N GLU A 129 -12.44 29.89 -23.07
CA GLU A 129 -12.93 31.27 -23.16
C GLU A 129 -12.73 31.95 -21.80
N ASP A 130 -11.58 32.63 -21.66
CA ASP A 130 -11.33 33.67 -20.67
C ASP A 130 -11.79 35.01 -21.27
N GLU A 131 -13.02 35.42 -20.98
CA GLU A 131 -13.44 36.82 -21.09
C GLU A 131 -13.88 37.32 -19.71
N ASN A 132 -12.93 38.00 -19.06
CA ASN A 132 -13.24 39.01 -18.07
C ASN A 132 -14.01 40.14 -18.74
N GLU A 133 -15.29 40.31 -18.39
CA GLU A 133 -15.98 41.61 -18.52
C GLU A 133 -16.54 41.99 -17.14
N ASP A 134 -15.76 42.83 -16.46
CA ASP A 134 -16.28 43.77 -15.47
C ASP A 134 -17.34 44.66 -16.17
N GLU A 135 -18.57 44.71 -15.66
CA GLU A 135 -19.40 45.92 -15.73
C GLU A 135 -20.55 45.82 -14.71
N ASP A 136 -20.34 46.54 -13.60
CA ASP A 136 -21.37 46.99 -12.68
C ASP A 136 -22.41 47.81 -13.43
N ASP A 137 -23.68 47.39 -13.42
CA ASP A 137 -24.82 48.29 -13.58
C ASP A 137 -25.93 47.87 -12.59
N PHE A 138 -25.74 48.33 -11.36
CA PHE A 138 -26.79 48.40 -10.35
C PHE A 138 -27.67 49.60 -10.73
N ASP A 139 -28.79 49.36 -11.41
CA ASP A 139 -29.79 50.40 -11.68
C ASP A 139 -30.40 50.89 -10.35
N GLU A 140 -29.82 51.97 -9.82
CA GLU A 140 -30.48 52.89 -8.90
C GLU A 140 -31.54 53.67 -9.67
N ASP A 141 -32.79 53.19 -9.73
CA ASP A 141 -33.97 54.04 -9.94
C ASP A 141 -35.27 53.26 -9.65
N ASP A 142 -35.65 53.19 -8.36
CA ASP A 142 -37.05 53.47 -7.96
C ASP A 142 -37.12 53.83 -6.45
N PHE A 143 -36.71 55.06 -6.17
CA PHE A 143 -37.14 55.86 -5.01
C PHE A 143 -38.11 56.89 -5.64
N ASP A 144 -39.41 57.00 -5.35
CA ASP A 144 -40.05 57.18 -4.04
C ASP A 144 -41.60 57.18 -4.16
N LEU A 145 -42.25 56.73 -3.09
CA LEU A 145 -43.57 57.12 -2.51
C LEU A 145 -44.84 57.34 -3.35
N SER A 146 -45.90 56.61 -2.97
CA SER A 146 -47.19 57.24 -2.65
C SER A 146 -48.05 56.46 -1.62
N ALA A 147 -48.25 57.10 -0.47
CA ALA A 147 -49.37 57.07 0.50
C ALA A 147 -49.80 55.77 1.19
#